data_AF-A0A7Z6Y3E3-F1
#
_entry.id   AF-A0A7Z6Y3E3-F1
#
_cell.length_a   1.000
_cell.length_b   1.000
_cell.length_c   1.000
_cell.angle_alpha   90.00
_cell.angle_beta   90.00
_cell.angle_gamma   90.00
#
_symmetry.space_group_name_H-M   'P 1'
#
loop_
_entity.id
_entity.type
_entity.pdbx_description
1 polymer ?
#
loop_
_entity_poly.entity_id
_entity_poly.type
_entity_poly.pdbx_seq_one_letter_code
_entity_poly.pdbx_strand_id
1 'polypeptide(L)'
;MHETQHPSHFAPELLPEYLDLVCQEVISVAYQALADASTPNDTAYTRATLLYGRLQGLCKALGADVTLPWLELRNGTMDFTISINGVLLQIVTDDPDAPKKLHRLKANLVELHQLSLFEASPEVSTWRLFVDGNNDLEFPEFKATIVGFDINQNILCHWAHEYKASVPVRTSDLPAQVEIEEPLVVRRNKDADTKKPDEPGSVDGR
;
A
#
# COMPACT_ATOMS: atom_id res chain seq x y z
N MET A 1 -5.69 24.48 3.96
CA MET A 1 -5.25 23.19 4.53
C MET A 1 -5.25 23.38 6.03
N HIS A 2 -6.19 22.77 6.74
CA HIS A 2 -6.11 22.74 8.19
C HIS A 2 -5.01 21.75 8.55
N GLU A 3 -4.11 22.17 9.43
CA GLU A 3 -3.06 21.31 9.96
C GLU A 3 -3.77 20.22 10.77
N THR A 4 -3.87 19.02 10.21
CA THR A 4 -4.58 17.94 10.86
C THR A 4 -3.65 17.28 11.87
N GLN A 5 -4.11 17.22 13.12
CA GLN A 5 -3.33 16.63 14.19
C GLN A 5 -3.28 15.11 14.02
N HIS A 6 -2.17 14.51 14.46
CA HIS A 6 -2.03 13.06 14.49
C HIS A 6 -3.12 12.42 15.38
N PRO A 7 -3.63 11.21 15.07
CA PRO A 7 -4.70 10.58 15.85
C PRO A 7 -4.39 10.46 17.35
N SER A 8 -3.11 10.29 17.71
CA SER A 8 -2.64 10.25 19.10
C SER A 8 -2.90 11.54 19.91
N HIS A 9 -3.18 12.67 19.25
CA HIS A 9 -3.59 13.89 19.92
C HIS A 9 -4.98 13.74 20.57
N PHE A 10 -5.90 13.07 19.88
CA PHE A 10 -7.28 12.86 20.33
C PHE A 10 -7.46 11.57 21.12
N ALA A 11 -6.69 10.53 20.80
CA ALA A 11 -6.69 9.24 21.47
C ALA A 11 -5.24 8.78 21.69
N PRO A 12 -4.62 9.10 22.86
CA PRO A 12 -3.22 8.79 23.15
C PRO A 12 -2.84 7.30 23.02
N GLU A 13 -3.84 6.42 23.06
CA GLU A 13 -3.72 4.98 22.83
C GLU A 13 -3.32 4.63 21.40
N LEU A 14 -3.63 5.50 20.43
CA LEU A 14 -3.26 5.38 19.02
C LEU A 14 -1.82 5.81 18.78
N LEU A 15 -0.87 5.02 19.30
CA LEU A 15 0.56 5.29 19.19
C LEU A 15 1.02 5.31 17.73
N PRO A 16 1.91 6.24 17.33
CA PRO A 16 2.38 6.36 15.95
C PRO A 16 2.90 5.05 15.36
N GLU A 17 3.69 4.29 16.12
CA GLU A 17 4.26 3.00 15.70
C GLU A 17 3.20 1.93 15.39
N TYR A 18 2.05 1.98 16.07
CA TYR A 18 0.96 1.02 15.87
C TYR A 18 0.17 1.39 14.62
N LEU A 19 -0.08 2.69 14.43
CA LEU A 19 -0.73 3.20 13.24
C LEU A 19 0.12 2.96 11.99
N ASP A 20 1.43 3.20 12.07
CA ASP A 20 2.36 2.98 10.97
C ASP A 20 2.36 1.51 10.54
N LEU A 21 2.44 0.56 11.50
CA LEU A 21 2.39 -0.87 11.18
C LEU A 21 1.08 -1.24 10.50
N VAL A 22 -0.06 -0.86 11.09
CA VAL A 22 -1.38 -1.21 10.54
C VAL A 22 -1.58 -0.59 9.15
N CYS A 23 -1.22 0.68 8.97
CA CYS A 23 -1.34 1.38 7.69
C CYS A 23 -0.44 0.76 6.61
N GLN A 24 0.80 0.38 6.97
CA GLN A 24 1.71 -0.29 6.07
C GLN A 24 1.16 -1.65 5.61
N GLU A 25 0.61 -2.44 6.52
CA GLU A 25 0.04 -3.77 6.22
C GLU A 25 -1.21 -3.67 5.34
N VAL A 26 -2.14 -2.75 5.61
CA VAL A 26 -3.33 -2.58 4.77
C VAL A 26 -2.98 -2.13 3.35
N ILE A 27 -1.98 -1.24 3.20
CA ILE A 27 -1.51 -0.80 1.88
C ILE A 27 -0.80 -1.94 1.15
N SER A 28 0.06 -2.70 1.84
CA SER A 28 0.74 -3.89 1.29
C SER A 28 -0.28 -4.90 0.74
N VAL A 29 -1.31 -5.20 1.53
CA VAL A 29 -2.40 -6.09 1.11
C VAL A 29 -3.21 -5.52 -0.05
N ALA A 30 -3.39 -4.20 -0.12
CA ALA A 30 -4.07 -3.56 -1.24
C ALA A 30 -3.32 -3.74 -2.57
N TYR A 31 -2.00 -3.55 -2.57
CA TYR A 31 -1.16 -3.83 -3.73
C TYR A 31 -1.18 -5.31 -4.13
N GLN A 32 -1.12 -6.24 -3.17
CA GLN A 32 -1.22 -7.67 -3.45
C GLN A 32 -2.57 -8.03 -4.07
N ALA A 33 -3.68 -7.51 -3.53
CA ALA A 33 -5.02 -7.74 -4.06
C ALA A 33 -5.16 -7.19 -5.49
N LEU A 34 -4.58 -6.03 -5.79
CA LEU A 34 -4.58 -5.49 -7.14
C LEU A 34 -3.78 -6.39 -8.10
N ALA A 35 -2.59 -6.82 -7.72
CA ALA A 35 -1.75 -7.69 -8.53
C ALA A 35 -2.47 -9.03 -8.87
N ASP A 36 -3.15 -9.62 -7.88
CA ASP A 36 -3.93 -10.84 -8.05
C ASP A 36 -5.17 -10.65 -8.97
N ALA A 37 -5.77 -9.46 -8.97
CA ALA A 37 -6.96 -9.11 -9.78
C ALA A 37 -6.63 -8.21 -10.98
N SER A 38 -5.50 -8.50 -11.65
CA SER A 38 -5.01 -7.79 -12.84
C SER A 38 -5.15 -8.59 -14.13
N THR A 39 -6.08 -9.54 -14.21
CA THR A 39 -6.34 -10.30 -15.45
C THR A 39 -7.28 -9.53 -16.40
N PRO A 40 -7.32 -9.86 -17.70
CA PRO A 40 -8.27 -9.24 -18.64
C PRO A 40 -9.74 -9.46 -18.29
N ASN A 41 -10.05 -10.43 -17.43
CA ASN A 41 -11.41 -10.74 -16.99
C ASN A 41 -11.78 -10.02 -15.68
N ASP A 42 -10.86 -9.28 -15.07
CA ASP A 42 -11.12 -8.57 -13.83
C ASP A 42 -11.86 -7.25 -14.05
N THR A 43 -12.97 -7.13 -13.34
CA THR A 43 -13.83 -5.94 -13.36
C THR A 43 -13.55 -5.08 -12.13
N ALA A 44 -14.11 -3.87 -12.12
CA ALA A 44 -14.09 -3.05 -10.90
C ALA A 44 -14.71 -3.80 -9.70
N TYR A 45 -15.71 -4.64 -9.94
CA TYR A 45 -16.36 -5.44 -8.91
C TYR A 45 -15.43 -6.52 -8.33
N THR A 46 -14.72 -7.29 -9.17
CA THR A 46 -13.83 -8.35 -8.69
C THR A 46 -12.65 -7.76 -7.92
N ARG A 47 -12.05 -6.67 -8.43
CA ARG A 47 -10.99 -5.92 -7.73
C ARG A 47 -11.43 -5.42 -6.36
N ALA A 48 -12.57 -4.73 -6.30
CA ALA A 48 -13.07 -4.19 -5.04
C ALA A 48 -13.43 -5.30 -4.03
N THR A 49 -14.03 -6.40 -4.49
CA THR A 49 -14.40 -7.53 -3.63
C THR A 49 -13.17 -8.28 -3.11
N LEU A 50 -12.14 -8.48 -3.97
CA LEU A 50 -10.90 -9.13 -3.55
C LEU A 50 -10.14 -8.27 -2.53
N LEU A 51 -9.99 -6.97 -2.78
CA LEU A 51 -9.40 -6.03 -1.81
C LEU A 51 -10.10 -6.12 -0.46
N TYR A 52 -11.44 -6.00 -0.47
CA TYR A 52 -12.23 -6.02 0.74
C TYR A 52 -12.08 -7.35 1.51
N GLY A 53 -12.13 -8.49 0.82
CA GLY A 53 -11.94 -9.81 1.43
C GLY A 53 -10.53 -10.00 1.98
N ARG A 54 -9.50 -9.52 1.29
CA ARG A 54 -8.10 -9.59 1.75
C ARG A 54 -7.86 -8.73 2.98
N LEU A 55 -8.42 -7.52 3.06
CA LEU A 55 -8.36 -6.67 4.25
C LEU A 55 -9.07 -7.33 5.46
N GLN A 56 -10.21 -7.98 5.24
CA GLN A 56 -10.88 -8.73 6.30
C GLN A 56 -10.00 -9.90 6.79
N GLY A 57 -9.34 -10.61 5.86
CA GLY A 57 -8.39 -11.68 6.17
C GLY A 57 -7.18 -11.17 6.95
N LEU A 58 -6.62 -10.03 6.56
CA LEU A 58 -5.54 -9.35 7.27
C LEU A 58 -5.94 -9.03 8.71
N CYS A 59 -7.12 -8.42 8.93
CA CYS A 59 -7.57 -8.07 10.27
C CYS A 59 -7.77 -9.31 11.16
N LYS A 60 -8.20 -10.44 10.59
CA LYS A 60 -8.27 -11.73 11.30
C LYS A 60 -6.88 -12.26 11.67
N ALA A 61 -5.92 -12.15 10.76
CA ALA A 61 -4.55 -12.61 11.00
C ALA A 61 -3.86 -11.76 12.07
N LEU A 62 -3.88 -10.44 11.91
CA LEU A 62 -3.28 -9.49 12.85
C LEU A 62 -3.91 -9.57 14.24
N GLY A 63 -5.25 -9.64 14.31
CA GLY A 63 -5.97 -9.75 15.59
C GLY A 63 -5.81 -11.11 16.30
N ALA A 64 -5.22 -12.11 15.64
CA ALA A 64 -4.88 -13.40 16.24
C ALA A 64 -3.38 -13.53 16.56
N ASP A 65 -2.56 -12.53 16.18
CA ASP A 65 -1.13 -12.53 16.41
C ASP A 65 -0.81 -12.18 17.87
N VAL A 66 -0.34 -13.18 18.62
CA VAL A 66 0.04 -13.03 20.02
C VAL A 66 1.21 -12.08 20.25
N THR A 67 1.98 -11.76 19.20
CA THR A 67 3.07 -10.78 19.26
C THR A 67 2.57 -9.33 19.19
N LEU A 68 1.30 -9.13 18.81
CA LEU A 68 0.62 -7.83 18.74
C LEU A 68 -0.52 -7.76 19.77
N PRO A 69 -0.24 -7.82 21.09
CA PRO A 69 -1.28 -7.87 22.12
C PRO A 69 -2.14 -6.60 22.20
N TRP A 70 -1.72 -5.52 21.54
CA TRP A 70 -2.43 -4.26 21.43
C TRP A 70 -3.44 -4.23 20.26
N LEU A 71 -3.46 -5.25 19.39
CA LEU A 71 -4.28 -5.31 18.19
C LEU A 71 -5.27 -6.48 18.27
N GLU A 72 -6.57 -6.18 18.21
CA GLU A 72 -7.63 -7.19 18.27
C GLU A 72 -8.61 -7.05 17.11
N LEU A 73 -9.19 -8.16 16.64
CA LEU A 73 -10.40 -8.13 15.81
C LEU A 73 -11.64 -8.11 16.71
N ARG A 74 -12.36 -6.99 16.75
CA ARG A 74 -13.57 -6.83 17.60
C ARG A 74 -14.85 -7.15 16.87
N ASN A 75 -14.88 -6.93 15.56
CA ASN A 75 -15.99 -7.33 14.72
C ASN A 75 -15.44 -7.98 13.44
N GLY A 76 -15.83 -9.22 13.17
CA GLY A 76 -15.36 -9.99 12.01
C GLY A 76 -16.35 -10.06 10.84
N THR A 77 -17.48 -9.34 10.91
CA THR A 77 -18.52 -9.35 9.87
C THR A 77 -18.19 -8.41 8.70
N MET A 78 -19.22 -7.95 7.99
CA MET A 78 -19.09 -7.08 6.81
C MET A 78 -18.81 -5.61 7.16
N ASP A 79 -18.61 -5.28 8.43
CA ASP A 79 -18.27 -3.97 8.99
C ASP A 79 -17.12 -4.17 9.97
N PHE A 80 -16.10 -4.90 9.51
CA PHE A 80 -15.05 -5.39 10.37
C PHE A 80 -14.31 -4.22 11.03
N THR A 81 -14.10 -4.39 12.32
CA THR A 81 -13.60 -3.38 13.24
C THR A 81 -12.47 -3.99 14.03
N ILE A 82 -11.30 -3.37 13.92
CA ILE A 82 -10.15 -3.70 14.74
C ILE A 82 -10.14 -2.82 15.99
N SER A 83 -9.44 -3.25 17.02
CA SER A 83 -9.08 -2.40 18.15
C SER A 83 -7.57 -2.24 18.21
N ILE A 84 -7.12 -0.99 18.33
CA ILE A 84 -5.73 -0.63 18.62
C ILE A 84 -5.73 -0.06 20.03
N ASN A 85 -5.12 -0.76 21.00
CA ASN A 85 -5.11 -0.39 22.43
C ASN A 85 -6.50 -0.01 22.99
N GLY A 86 -7.56 -0.73 22.59
CA GLY A 86 -8.93 -0.45 23.04
C GLY A 86 -9.70 0.59 22.22
N VAL A 87 -9.04 1.32 21.32
CA VAL A 87 -9.71 2.25 20.38
C VAL A 87 -10.20 1.46 19.17
N LEU A 88 -11.48 1.61 18.82
CA LEU A 88 -12.11 0.88 17.72
C LEU A 88 -11.92 1.63 16.40
N LEU A 89 -11.40 0.95 15.37
CA LEU A 89 -11.28 1.46 14.01
C LEU A 89 -12.01 0.54 13.04
N GLN A 90 -13.03 1.05 12.35
CA GLN A 90 -13.68 0.33 11.27
C GLN A 90 -12.94 0.55 9.95
N ILE A 91 -12.66 -0.53 9.21
CA ILE A 91 -11.98 -0.44 7.91
C ILE A 91 -12.99 -0.09 6.81
N VAL A 92 -12.61 0.84 5.93
CA VAL A 92 -13.45 1.34 4.84
C VAL A 92 -12.65 1.36 3.53
N THR A 93 -13.18 0.75 2.47
CA THR A 93 -12.61 0.82 1.12
C THR A 93 -13.35 1.86 0.28
N ASP A 94 -13.11 3.13 0.57
CA ASP A 94 -13.74 4.28 -0.07
C ASP A 94 -12.82 5.50 0.01
N ASP A 95 -13.18 6.56 -0.71
CA ASP A 95 -12.47 7.84 -0.66
C ASP A 95 -12.86 8.59 0.64
N PRO A 96 -11.89 9.01 1.48
CA PRO A 96 -12.18 9.77 2.69
C PRO A 96 -12.70 11.20 2.42
N ASP A 97 -12.34 11.81 1.29
CA ASP A 97 -12.71 13.18 0.93
C ASP A 97 -14.04 13.22 0.14
N ALA A 98 -14.39 12.12 -0.53
CA ALA A 98 -15.64 11.96 -1.27
C ALA A 98 -16.32 10.59 -1.05
N PRO A 99 -16.73 10.25 0.19
CA PRO A 99 -17.24 8.92 0.53
C PRO A 99 -18.56 8.62 -0.17
N LYS A 100 -18.59 7.53 -0.95
CA LYS A 100 -19.79 7.05 -1.65
C LYS A 100 -20.65 6.16 -0.75
N LYS A 101 -20.04 5.49 0.21
CA LYS A 101 -20.66 4.51 1.12
C LYS A 101 -20.98 5.16 2.47
N LEU A 102 -21.83 6.19 2.49
CA LEU A 102 -22.16 6.97 3.70
C LEU A 102 -22.63 6.13 4.90
N HIS A 103 -23.28 4.99 4.66
CA HIS A 103 -23.69 4.08 5.73
C HIS A 103 -22.51 3.50 6.54
N ARG A 104 -21.29 3.49 5.97
CA ARG A 104 -20.05 3.05 6.63
C ARG A 104 -19.49 4.07 7.60
N LEU A 105 -19.89 5.33 7.49
CA LEU A 105 -19.47 6.40 8.41
C LEU A 105 -20.25 6.35 9.73
N LYS A 106 -21.41 5.68 9.74
CA LYS A 106 -22.20 5.50 10.97
C LYS A 106 -21.55 4.47 11.88
N ALA A 107 -21.71 4.67 13.18
CA ALA A 107 -21.29 3.71 14.19
C ALA A 107 -21.98 2.35 14.00
N ASN A 108 -21.21 1.27 14.05
CA ASN A 108 -21.75 -0.09 14.07
C ASN A 108 -22.13 -0.52 15.50
N LEU A 109 -22.66 -1.75 15.66
CA LEU A 109 -23.15 -2.23 16.95
C LEU A 109 -22.07 -2.28 18.04
N VAL A 110 -20.83 -2.63 17.69
CA VAL A 110 -19.72 -2.71 18.65
C VAL A 110 -19.29 -1.31 19.10
N GLU A 111 -19.26 -0.36 18.16
CA GLU A 111 -18.98 1.04 18.45
C GLU A 111 -20.09 1.69 19.28
N LEU A 112 -21.36 1.46 18.94
CA LEU A 112 -22.50 1.93 19.73
C LEU A 112 -22.48 1.37 21.15
N HIS A 113 -22.12 0.09 21.31
CA HIS A 113 -21.94 -0.50 22.62
C HIS A 113 -20.82 0.19 23.39
N GLN A 114 -19.63 0.40 22.80
CA GLN A 114 -18.54 1.12 23.46
C GLN A 114 -18.96 2.55 23.83
N LEU A 115 -19.62 3.26 22.92
CA LEU A 115 -20.09 4.63 23.15
C LEU A 115 -21.08 4.71 24.32
N SER A 116 -21.90 3.69 24.51
CA SER A 116 -22.86 3.61 25.63
C SER A 116 -22.20 3.41 27.01
N LEU A 117 -20.92 3.02 27.05
CA LEU A 117 -20.17 2.82 28.28
C LEU A 117 -19.52 4.12 28.80
N PHE A 118 -19.42 5.17 27.99
CA PHE A 118 -18.87 6.44 28.43
C PHE A 118 -19.92 7.25 29.21
N GLU A 119 -19.51 7.84 30.33
CA GLU A 119 -20.35 8.76 31.11
C GLU A 119 -20.63 10.08 30.36
N ALA A 120 -19.68 10.50 29.53
CA ALA A 120 -19.79 11.63 28.61
C ALA A 120 -19.22 11.24 27.25
N SER A 121 -19.83 11.71 26.16
CA SER A 121 -19.34 11.40 24.82
C SER A 121 -17.89 11.86 24.64
N PRO A 122 -16.99 10.99 24.16
CA PRO A 122 -15.63 11.39 23.84
C PRO A 122 -15.65 12.41 22.70
N GLU A 123 -14.61 13.23 22.63
CA GLU A 123 -14.43 14.22 21.56
C GLU A 123 -14.52 13.54 20.18
N VAL A 124 -13.73 12.48 19.98
CA VAL A 124 -13.87 11.59 18.82
C VAL A 124 -14.68 10.37 19.24
N SER A 125 -15.86 10.22 18.63
CA SER A 125 -16.81 9.14 18.90
C SER A 125 -16.56 7.90 18.05
N THR A 126 -16.11 8.05 16.80
CA THR A 126 -15.84 6.90 15.91
C THR A 126 -14.59 7.14 15.07
N TRP A 127 -13.88 6.05 14.75
CA TRP A 127 -12.68 6.10 13.92
C TRP A 127 -12.83 5.21 12.69
N ARG A 128 -12.36 5.70 11.55
CA ARG A 128 -12.36 4.98 10.28
C ARG A 128 -10.94 4.93 9.75
N LEU A 129 -10.50 3.75 9.33
CA LEU A 129 -9.29 3.58 8.53
C LEU A 129 -9.72 3.35 7.08
N PHE A 130 -9.58 4.39 6.28
CA PHE A 130 -9.84 4.36 4.85
C PHE A 130 -8.64 3.76 4.12
N VAL A 131 -8.92 2.85 3.19
CA VAL A 131 -7.96 2.27 2.25
C VAL A 131 -8.48 2.59 0.86
N ASP A 132 -7.84 3.56 0.22
CA ASP A 132 -8.23 4.13 -1.07
C ASP A 132 -7.11 3.94 -2.10
N GLY A 133 -7.50 3.82 -3.38
CA GLY A 133 -6.56 3.78 -4.50
C GLY A 133 -6.91 4.82 -5.56
N ASN A 134 -5.89 5.37 -6.24
CA ASN A 134 -6.05 6.41 -7.27
C ASN A 134 -6.83 5.98 -8.54
N ASN A 135 -7.31 4.73 -8.62
CA ASN A 135 -7.98 4.12 -9.78
C ASN A 135 -7.14 4.09 -11.07
N ASP A 136 -5.83 4.34 -10.97
CA ASP A 136 -4.89 4.14 -12.06
C ASP A 136 -4.40 2.68 -12.05
N LEU A 137 -4.56 1.97 -13.17
CA LEU A 137 -4.11 0.58 -13.29
C LEU A 137 -2.68 0.47 -13.79
N GLU A 138 -2.14 1.50 -14.43
CA GLU A 138 -0.77 1.53 -14.93
C GLU A 138 0.19 1.98 -13.83
N PHE A 139 -0.20 2.99 -13.05
CA PHE A 139 0.55 3.52 -11.91
C PHE A 139 -0.32 3.55 -10.65
N PRO A 140 -0.69 2.38 -10.11
CA PRO A 140 -1.54 2.32 -8.93
C PRO A 140 -0.84 2.93 -7.72
N GLU A 141 -1.58 3.74 -6.98
CA GLU A 141 -1.18 4.29 -5.70
C GLU A 141 -2.29 4.02 -4.68
N PHE A 142 -1.93 3.38 -3.56
CA PHE A 142 -2.84 3.18 -2.43
C PHE A 142 -2.46 4.07 -1.25
N LYS A 143 -3.49 4.57 -0.55
CA LYS A 143 -3.38 5.44 0.63
C LYS A 143 -4.18 4.86 1.79
N ALA A 144 -3.61 4.99 2.98
CA ALA A 144 -4.28 4.71 4.24
C ALA A 144 -4.53 6.03 4.97
N THR A 145 -5.80 6.34 5.26
CA THR A 145 -6.19 7.58 5.94
C THR A 145 -7.04 7.26 7.15
N ILE A 146 -6.62 7.74 8.32
CA ILE A 146 -7.38 7.63 9.56
C ILE A 146 -8.20 8.88 9.76
N VAL A 147 -9.51 8.71 9.90
CA VAL A 147 -10.47 9.79 10.11
C VAL A 147 -11.23 9.56 11.41
N GLY A 148 -11.23 10.56 12.27
CA GLY A 148 -11.98 10.59 13.53
C GLY A 148 -13.19 11.51 13.43
N PHE A 149 -14.35 11.02 13.85
CA PHE A 149 -15.62 11.74 13.81
C PHE A 149 -16.18 12.00 15.20
N ASP A 150 -16.78 13.18 15.41
CA ASP A 150 -17.61 13.45 16.58
C ASP A 150 -18.98 12.73 16.50
N ILE A 151 -19.81 12.88 17.53
CA ILE A 151 -21.16 12.28 17.58
C ILE A 151 -22.11 12.78 16.48
N ASN A 152 -21.83 13.97 15.91
CA ASN A 152 -22.60 14.58 14.83
C ASN A 152 -22.03 14.24 13.44
N GLN A 153 -21.02 13.38 13.37
CA GLN A 153 -20.27 13.01 12.15
C GLN A 153 -19.45 14.15 11.53
N ASN A 154 -19.07 15.16 12.32
CA ASN A 154 -18.06 16.12 11.91
C ASN A 154 -16.66 15.49 12.02
N ILE A 155 -15.81 15.75 11.03
CA ILE A 155 -14.42 15.31 11.03
C ILE A 155 -13.61 16.17 12.01
N LEU A 156 -13.01 15.53 13.01
CA LEU A 156 -12.09 16.19 13.96
C LEU A 156 -10.63 15.83 13.68
N CYS A 157 -10.39 14.61 13.20
CA CYS A 157 -9.07 14.12 12.81
C CYS A 157 -9.12 13.62 11.36
N HIS A 158 -8.14 13.98 10.55
CA HIS A 158 -7.94 13.45 9.20
C HIS A 158 -6.44 13.34 8.93
N TRP A 159 -5.90 12.14 9.08
CA TRP A 159 -4.47 11.88 9.00
C TRP A 159 -4.18 10.83 7.94
N ALA A 160 -3.41 11.20 6.92
CA ALA A 160 -2.96 10.29 5.88
C ALA A 160 -1.58 9.73 6.23
N HIS A 161 -1.43 8.41 6.18
CA HIS A 161 -0.15 7.75 6.40
C HIS A 161 0.76 7.91 5.17
N GLU A 162 2.02 8.27 5.41
CA GLU A 162 3.06 8.29 4.39
C GLU A 162 3.61 6.87 4.17
N TYR A 163 3.15 6.22 3.11
CA TYR A 163 3.58 4.86 2.78
C TYR A 163 5.08 4.81 2.48
N LYS A 164 5.80 3.95 3.20
CA LYS A 164 7.22 3.67 2.94
C LYS A 164 7.31 2.31 2.25
N ALA A 165 7.57 2.30 0.95
CA ALA A 165 7.80 1.05 0.23
C ALA A 165 8.93 0.28 0.92
N SER A 166 8.64 -0.95 1.37
CA SER A 166 9.68 -1.85 1.86
C SER A 166 10.56 -2.19 0.67
N VAL A 167 11.77 -1.62 0.63
CA VAL A 167 12.76 -1.97 -0.39
C VAL A 167 13.02 -3.47 -0.20
N PRO A 168 12.75 -4.32 -1.20
CA PRO A 168 13.14 -5.71 -1.08
C PRO A 168 14.65 -5.70 -0.91
N VAL A 169 15.13 -6.22 0.23
CA VAL A 169 16.54 -6.60 0.40
C VAL A 169 16.78 -7.74 -0.60
N ARG A 170 17.00 -7.38 -1.86
CA ARG A 170 17.81 -8.21 -2.73
C ARG A 170 19.16 -8.21 -2.05
N THR A 171 19.52 -9.31 -1.40
CA THR A 171 20.91 -9.71 -1.21
C THR A 171 21.56 -9.70 -2.58
N SER A 172 21.97 -8.52 -3.01
CA SER A 172 22.70 -8.29 -4.23
C SER A 172 24.14 -8.39 -3.78
N ASP A 173 24.61 -9.64 -3.62
CA ASP A 173 26.01 -9.93 -3.85
C ASP A 173 26.27 -9.54 -5.31
N LEU A 174 26.51 -8.25 -5.53
CA LEU A 174 26.99 -7.75 -6.80
C LEU A 174 28.35 -8.45 -7.00
N PRO A 175 28.54 -9.21 -8.10
CA PRO A 175 29.84 -9.81 -8.35
C PRO A 175 30.88 -8.70 -8.42
N ALA A 176 32.04 -8.94 -7.78
CA ALA A 176 33.12 -7.97 -7.73
C ALA A 176 33.45 -7.48 -9.15
N GLN A 177 33.58 -6.15 -9.31
CA GLN A 177 33.99 -5.55 -10.57
C GLN A 177 35.33 -6.17 -11.01
N VAL A 178 35.32 -6.87 -12.14
CA VAL A 178 36.54 -7.27 -12.84
C VAL A 178 36.89 -6.13 -13.79
N GLU A 179 38.08 -5.56 -13.59
CA GLU A 179 38.64 -4.53 -14.47
C GLU A 179 38.93 -5.17 -15.85
N ILE A 180 38.31 -4.62 -16.89
CA ILE A 180 38.54 -5.05 -18.28
C ILE A 180 39.64 -4.14 -18.83
N GLU A 181 40.78 -4.70 -19.22
CA GLU A 181 41.85 -3.93 -19.87
C GLU A 181 41.35 -3.29 -21.18
N GLU A 182 41.56 -1.98 -21.32
CA GLU A 182 41.16 -1.25 -22.51
C GLU A 182 41.93 -1.76 -23.75
N PRO A 183 41.23 -2.11 -24.85
CA PRO A 183 41.90 -2.53 -26.06
C PRO A 183 42.61 -1.34 -26.72
N LEU A 184 43.91 -1.50 -26.99
CA LEU A 184 44.71 -0.51 -27.72
C LEU A 184 44.21 -0.39 -29.16
N VAL A 185 43.56 0.73 -29.47
CA VAL A 185 43.12 1.08 -30.82
C VAL A 185 44.32 1.49 -31.67
N VAL A 186 44.82 0.60 -32.52
CA VAL A 186 45.86 0.95 -33.50
C VAL A 186 45.23 1.58 -34.74
N ARG A 187 45.63 2.81 -35.08
CA ARG A 187 45.19 3.50 -36.30
C ARG A 187 45.71 2.80 -37.54
N ARG A 188 44.80 2.46 -38.46
CA ARG A 188 45.13 1.93 -39.80
C ARG A 188 45.59 3.09 -40.68
N ASN A 189 46.87 3.15 -41.04
CA ASN A 189 47.37 4.12 -42.01
C ASN A 189 46.84 3.76 -43.40
N LYS A 190 46.04 4.66 -43.96
CA LYS A 190 45.37 4.52 -45.25
C LYS A 190 46.15 5.29 -46.30
N ASP A 191 47.39 4.88 -46.59
CA ASP A 191 48.21 5.39 -47.73
C ASP A 191 49.47 4.52 -47.91
N ALA A 192 49.31 3.23 -48.23
CA ALA A 192 50.38 2.38 -48.75
C ALA A 192 49.82 1.06 -49.29
N ASP A 193 49.03 1.09 -50.37
CA ASP A 193 49.24 0.15 -51.48
C ASP A 193 48.39 0.55 -52.69
N THR A 194 48.94 1.43 -53.52
CA THR A 194 48.50 1.52 -54.92
C THR A 194 49.55 0.81 -55.75
N LYS A 195 49.34 -0.47 -56.05
CA LYS A 195 49.84 -1.14 -57.26
C LYS A 195 49.11 -2.47 -57.49
N LYS A 196 48.09 -2.45 -58.35
CA LYS A 196 47.75 -3.57 -59.24
C LYS A 196 48.85 -3.67 -60.32
N PRO A 197 49.21 -4.88 -60.81
CA PRO A 197 48.50 -5.60 -61.89
C PRO A 197 48.40 -7.13 -61.58
N ASP A 198 47.75 -8.06 -62.28
CA ASP A 198 46.90 -8.16 -63.48
C ASP A 198 46.08 -9.48 -63.34
N GLU A 199 44.94 -9.58 -64.02
CA GLU A 199 44.01 -10.73 -64.16
C GLU A 199 44.59 -11.92 -65.00
N PRO A 200 43.82 -12.97 -65.37
CA PRO A 200 42.86 -13.83 -64.64
C PRO A 200 43.16 -15.35 -64.86
N GLY A 201 42.58 -16.23 -64.06
CA GLY A 201 42.67 -17.68 -64.29
C GLY A 201 41.59 -18.47 -63.55
N SER A 202 40.74 -19.14 -64.33
CA SER A 202 39.54 -19.88 -63.96
C SER A 202 39.82 -21.29 -63.39
N VAL A 203 38.82 -21.83 -62.66
CA VAL A 203 38.23 -23.20 -62.78
C VAL A 203 38.03 -23.94 -61.43
N ASP A 204 36.73 -24.18 -61.15
CA ASP A 204 36.01 -25.32 -60.54
C ASP A 204 36.56 -26.16 -59.36
N GLY A 205 35.75 -26.20 -58.29
CA GLY A 205 34.86 -27.34 -58.00
C GLY A 205 35.45 -28.72 -57.69
N ARG A 206 35.41 -29.11 -56.41
CA ARG A 206 34.76 -30.35 -55.91
C ARG A 206 34.67 -30.36 -54.40
#